data_AF-A0A0S6U5R5-F1
#
_entry.id   AF-A0A0S6U5R5-F1
#
_cell.length_a   1.000
_cell.length_b   1.000
_cell.length_c   1.000
_cell.angle_alpha   90.00
_cell.angle_beta   90.00
_cell.angle_gamma   90.00
#
_symmetry.space_group_name_H-M   'P 1'
#
loop_
_entity.id
_entity.type
_entity.pdbx_description
1 polymer ?
#
loop_
_entity_poly.entity_id
_entity_poly.type
_entity_poly.pdbx_seq_one_letter_code
_entity_poly.pdbx_strand_id
1 'polypeptide(L)' 'MINKGFVTKQRSEVDERKVIVKITEEDKYTLHRHTNLDEAKLKKVLGSLSDSELEIIFLILSEGAKKYLS' A
#
# COMPACT_ATOMS: atom_id res chain seq x y z
N MET A 1 -11.08 -13.16 5.36
CA MET A 1 -11.05 -11.68 5.50
C MET A 1 -12.43 -11.14 5.85
N ILE A 2 -13.47 -11.40 5.03
CA ILE A 2 -14.86 -11.00 5.36
C ILE A 2 -15.33 -11.61 6.70
N ASN A 3 -15.23 -12.93 6.85
CA ASN A 3 -15.60 -13.61 8.11
C ASN A 3 -14.70 -13.26 9.30
N LYS A 4 -13.57 -12.59 9.04
CA LYS A 4 -12.66 -12.09 10.07
C LYS A 4 -12.93 -10.62 10.42
N GLY A 5 -13.93 -9.98 9.80
CA GLY A 5 -14.27 -8.57 10.00
C GLY A 5 -13.42 -7.58 9.18
N PHE A 6 -12.38 -8.04 8.50
CA PHE A 6 -11.37 -7.16 7.89
C PHE A 6 -11.80 -6.41 6.64
N VAL A 7 -12.88 -6.87 6.00
CA VAL A 7 -13.42 -6.24 4.80
C VAL A 7 -14.95 -6.34 4.79
N THR A 8 -15.60 -5.28 4.32
CA THR A 8 -17.04 -5.22 4.08
C THR A 8 -17.34 -5.41 2.60
N LYS A 9 -18.51 -5.97 2.31
CA LYS A 9 -19.03 -6.13 0.95
C LYS A 9 -20.28 -5.28 0.79
N GLN A 10 -20.31 -4.45 -0.25
CA GLN A 10 -21.46 -3.65 -0.63
C GLN A 10 -21.74 -3.87 -2.12
N ARG A 11 -23.00 -4.12 -2.50
CA ARG A 11 -23.39 -4.12 -3.92
C ARG A 11 -23.38 -2.69 -4.44
N SER A 12 -22.96 -2.49 -5.68
CA SER A 12 -23.02 -1.17 -6.31
C SER A 12 -24.48 -0.76 -6.50
N GLU A 13 -24.77 0.50 -6.19
CA GLU A 13 -26.09 1.12 -6.41
C GLU A 13 -26.37 1.39 -7.90
N VAL A 14 -25.34 1.28 -8.76
CA VAL A 14 -25.42 1.58 -10.21
C VAL A 14 -25.51 0.29 -11.05
N ASP A 15 -24.89 -0.80 -10.61
CA ASP A 15 -24.97 -2.11 -11.25
C ASP A 15 -24.90 -3.20 -10.18
N GLU A 16 -26.02 -3.85 -9.90
CA GLU A 16 -26.13 -4.84 -8.83
C GLU A 16 -25.25 -6.09 -9.04
N ARG A 17 -24.74 -6.30 -10.26
CA ARG A 17 -23.78 -7.37 -10.56
C ARG A 17 -22.38 -7.07 -10.02
N LYS A 18 -22.09 -5.80 -9.68
CA LYS A 18 -20.81 -5.37 -9.12
C LYS A 18 -20.87 -5.40 -7.60
N VAL A 19 -19.91 -6.10 -6.99
CA VAL A 19 -19.69 -6.11 -5.53
C VAL A 19 -18.41 -5.34 -5.24
N ILE A 20 -18.53 -4.27 -4.45
CA ILE A 20 -17.43 -3.47 -3.95
C ILE A 20 -16.99 -4.07 -2.61
N VAL A 21 -15.71 -4.39 -2.49
CA VAL A 21 -15.09 -4.86 -1.25
C VAL A 21 -14.26 -3.71 -0.68
N LYS A 22 -14.50 -3.32 0.57
CA LYS A 22 -13.77 -2.24 1.26
C LYS A 22 -13.11 -2.78 2.51
N ILE A 23 -11.89 -2.33 2.82
CA ILE A 23 -11.28 -2.57 4.14
C ILE A 23 -12.03 -1.73 5.17
N THR A 24 -12.29 -2.30 6.35
CA THR A 24 -12.87 -1.60 7.49
C THR A 24 -11.94 -0.53 8.03
N GLU A 25 -12.46 0.54 8.62
CA GLU A 25 -11.61 1.61 9.18
C GLU A 25 -10.62 1.08 10.23
N GLU A 26 -11.06 0.14 11.06
CA GLU A 26 -10.24 -0.50 12.10
C GLU A 26 -9.05 -1.27 11.49
N ASP A 27 -9.27 -1.96 10.37
CA ASP A 27 -8.21 -2.71 9.70
C ASP A 27 -7.38 -1.90 8.70
N LYS A 28 -7.76 -0.66 8.37
CA LYS A 28 -6.82 0.26 7.71
C LYS A 28 -5.60 0.49 8.58
N TYR A 29 -5.77 0.58 9.90
CA TYR A 29 -4.66 0.73 10.83
C TYR A 29 -3.80 -0.55 10.90
N THR A 30 -4.44 -1.72 10.97
CA THR A 30 -3.75 -3.02 10.91
C THR A 30 -2.99 -3.16 9.59
N LEU A 31 -3.63 -2.87 8.46
CA LEU A 31 -2.99 -2.88 7.14
C LEU A 31 -1.78 -1.94 7.13
N HIS A 32 -1.96 -0.68 7.54
CA HIS A 32 -0.89 0.30 7.63
C HIS A 32 0.30 -0.24 8.43
N ARG A 33 0.07 -0.84 9.61
CA ARG A 33 1.15 -1.44 10.41
C ARG A 33 1.85 -2.63 9.76
N HIS A 34 1.16 -3.42 8.94
CA HIS A 34 1.68 -4.66 8.39
C HIS A 34 2.21 -4.52 6.96
N THR A 35 1.77 -3.52 6.20
CA THR A 35 2.18 -3.30 4.80
C THR A 35 3.10 -2.11 4.63
N ASN A 36 3.08 -1.13 5.54
CA ASN A 36 4.03 -0.04 5.44
C ASN A 36 5.40 -0.46 5.93
N LEU A 37 6.39 0.00 5.18
CA LEU A 37 7.76 0.00 5.63
C LEU A 37 7.87 0.92 6.86
N ASP A 38 8.64 0.47 7.84
CA ASP A 38 8.88 1.20 9.09
C ASP A 38 9.50 2.58 8.79
N GLU A 39 8.73 3.63 9.05
CA GLU A 39 9.10 5.01 8.71
C GLU A 39 10.38 5.47 9.42
N ALA A 40 10.61 5.02 10.66
CA ALA A 40 11.79 5.40 11.42
C ALA A 40 13.05 4.73 10.82
N LYS A 41 12.94 3.47 10.41
CA LYS A 41 14.04 2.77 9.71
C LYS A 41 14.30 3.38 8.35
N LEU A 42 13.26 3.69 7.58
CA LEU A 42 13.36 4.38 6.30
C LEU A 42 14.07 5.72 6.44
N LYS A 43 13.66 6.55 7.40
CA LYS A 43 14.27 7.86 7.63
C LYS A 43 15.76 7.75 7.98
N LYS A 44 16.14 6.73 8.75
CA LYS A 44 17.56 6.46 9.09
C LYS A 44 18.37 6.06 7.85
N VAL A 45 17.82 5.18 7.00
CA VAL A 45 18.51 4.71 5.79
C VAL A 45 18.58 5.82 4.74
N LEU A 46 17.45 6.45 4.41
CA LEU A 46 17.38 7.51 3.41
C LEU A 46 18.17 8.76 3.83
N GLY A 47 18.17 9.09 5.13
CA GLY A 47 18.93 10.23 5.65
C GLY A 47 20.46 10.04 5.67
N SER A 48 20.95 8.83 5.41
CA SER A 48 22.39 8.56 5.26
C SER A 48 22.90 8.68 3.83
N LEU A 49 22.01 8.94 2.87
CA LEU A 49 22.30 9.00 1.44
C LEU A 49 22.34 10.45 0.96
N SER A 50 23.15 10.73 -0.06
CA SER A 50 23.13 11.99 -0.78
C SER A 50 21.91 12.09 -1.71
N ASP A 51 21.55 13.31 -2.10
CA ASP A 51 20.43 13.56 -3.01
C ASP A 51 20.59 12.81 -4.34
N SER A 52 21.81 12.71 -4.87
CA SER A 52 22.10 11.96 -6.09
C SER A 52 21.90 10.44 -5.94
N GLU A 53 22.25 9.89 -4.78
CA GLU A 53 22.03 8.45 -4.51
C GLU A 53 20.54 8.14 -4.34
N LEU A 54 19.81 9.03 -3.67
CA LEU A 54 18.36 8.92 -3.55
C LEU A 54 17.67 8.93 -4.91
N GLU A 55 18.07 9.82 -5.81
CA GLU A 55 17.51 9.93 -7.16
C GLU A 55 17.69 8.63 -7.96
N ILE A 56 18.88 8.02 -7.90
CA ILE A 56 19.17 6.74 -8.56
C ILE A 56 18.33 5.60 -7.96
N ILE A 57 18.23 5.54 -6.63
CA ILE A 57 17.46 4.50 -5.94
C ILE A 57 15.98 4.59 -6.32
N PHE A 58 15.39 5.80 -6.32
CA PHE A 58 14.00 5.98 -6.72
C PHE A 58 13.76 5.62 -8.19
N LEU A 59 14.70 5.93 -9.08
CA LEU A 59 14.62 5.52 -10.48
C LEU A 59 14.52 3.98 -10.60
N ILE A 60 15.45 3.25 -9.98
CA ILE A 60 15.50 1.78 -10.00
C ILE A 60 14.23 1.18 -9.40
N LEU A 61 13.79 1.69 -8.24
CA LEU A 61 12.57 1.21 -7.59
C LEU A 61 11.33 1.46 -8.46
N SER A 62 11.24 2.61 -9.12
CA SER A 62 10.11 2.95 -10.00
C SER A 62 10.07 2.05 -11.25
N GLU A 63 11.23 1.70 -11.81
CA GLU A 63 11.33 0.80 -12.95
C GLU A 63 10.97 -0.64 -12.55
N GLY A 64 11.44 -1.09 -11.39
CA GLY A 64 11.08 -2.38 -10.82
C GLY A 64 9.58 -2.49 -10.56
N ALA A 65 8.96 -1.46 -9.97
CA ALA A 65 7.53 -1.46 -9.67
C ALA A 65 6.65 -1.54 -10.93
N LYS A 66 7.07 -0.91 -12.03
CA LYS A 66 6.35 -0.98 -13.32
C LYS A 66 6.21 -2.42 -13.83
N LYS A 67 7.19 -3.30 -13.57
CA LYS A 67 7.14 -4.73 -13.96
C LYS A 67 6.05 -5.53 -13.25
N TYR A 68 5.55 -5.05 -12.11
CA TYR A 68 4.51 -5.73 -11.33
C TYR A 68 3.13 -5.08 -11.46
N LEU A 69 3.03 -3.98 -12.22
CA LEU A 69 1.79 -3.25 -12.50
C LEU A 69 1.26 -3.48 -13.93
N SER A 70 2.02 -4.21 -14.77
CA SER A 70 1.63 -4.66 -16.12
C SER A 70 1.12 -6.10 -16.10
#